data_AF-M2X7H1-F1
#
_entry.id   AF-M2X7H1-F1
#
_cell.length_a   1.000
_cell.length_b   1.000
_cell.length_c   1.000
_cell.angle_alpha   90.00
_cell.angle_beta   90.00
_cell.angle_gamma   90.00
#
_symmetry.space_group_name_H-M   'P 1'
#
loop_
_entity.id
_entity.type
_entity.pdbx_description
1 polymer ?
#
loop_
_entity_poly.entity_id
_entity_poly.type
_entity_poly.pdbx_seq_one_letter_code
_entity_poly.pdbx_strand_id
1 'polypeptide(L)'
;MSLIDLSESSDVLSSRNNNDNSEKGEHNKGFPADSMNFSTTIPEESVNGQCLTCFEHEANIRLLPCGHQILCGVCLTYLSDERCPICREKVESVEIFTQFHQDFTSDLEKRERERELSSGEEERTLSKQEISLREESFSGLLLSQNYSLSPSNGETSRSLSFRDVSLRRKQPHSRKKRQRELAPKPPKVVVSLSNILEECKTLEKEVIDRIFQVLLTGSDYVDKNSIVHSLQDLFPLREKWDPWPERQRQDMIKEEYGNGVDISVPARQFFPNMEIQNIPVHLLSVNLWELLRIVRSGKDDLRYPDVVLVACYTKSLRSLREMLALDEVLRDRLHCKVPRFWVILGGEDAIDEVDAFTLEDVQQAYLAIPSNKRPNDFWYIPSRAAFQTWYEKIGQEIVTFAQTGRQMKTSTELQETNSEEQQDVSCMDCLCL
;
A
#
# COMPACT_ATOMS: atom_id res chain seq x y z
N MET A 1 -19.84 -36.45 -3.27
CA MET A 1 -18.67 -37.08 -3.93
C MET A 1 -17.53 -37.14 -2.92
N SER A 2 -17.18 -38.35 -2.47
CA SER A 2 -16.06 -38.58 -1.56
C SER A 2 -14.77 -38.67 -2.37
N LEU A 3 -13.86 -37.71 -2.16
CA LEU A 3 -12.50 -37.74 -2.71
C LEU A 3 -11.64 -38.72 -1.91
N ILE A 4 -11.76 -40.01 -2.22
CA ILE A 4 -10.80 -41.05 -1.86
C ILE A 4 -10.75 -42.03 -3.04
N ASP A 5 -9.54 -42.52 -3.35
CA ASP A 5 -9.14 -43.52 -4.35
C ASP A 5 -8.68 -43.00 -5.73
N LEU A 6 -7.44 -42.49 -5.74
CA LEU A 6 -6.48 -42.79 -6.80
C LEU A 6 -5.16 -43.24 -6.16
N SER A 7 -5.03 -44.55 -5.95
CA SER A 7 -3.78 -45.23 -5.66
C SER A 7 -3.65 -46.48 -6.52
N GLU A 8 -2.92 -46.35 -7.64
CA GLU A 8 -2.29 -47.45 -8.38
C GLU A 8 -0.90 -46.92 -8.78
N SER A 9 0.13 -47.28 -8.01
CA SER A 9 1.04 -48.41 -8.26
C SER A 9 2.02 -48.16 -9.42
N SER A 10 3.24 -47.75 -9.07
CA SER A 10 4.43 -48.23 -9.77
C SER A 10 5.57 -48.47 -8.79
N ASP A 11 5.90 -49.75 -8.65
CA ASP A 11 7.06 -50.29 -7.97
C ASP A 11 8.35 -49.87 -8.69
N VAL A 12 9.24 -49.14 -8.00
CA VAL A 12 10.67 -49.11 -8.34
C VAL A 12 11.50 -49.16 -7.05
N LEU A 13 11.94 -50.38 -6.75
CA LEU A 13 13.20 -50.79 -6.13
C LEU A 13 14.02 -49.72 -5.36
N SER A 14 13.92 -49.80 -4.04
CA SER A 14 15.03 -50.05 -3.10
C SER A 14 16.44 -49.64 -3.53
N SER A 15 16.95 -48.54 -2.97
CA SER A 15 18.38 -48.39 -2.63
C SER A 15 18.54 -47.44 -1.45
N ARG A 16 18.77 -48.04 -0.28
CA ARG A 16 19.20 -47.39 0.97
C ARG A 16 20.65 -46.93 0.81
N ASN A 17 20.91 -45.64 0.94
CA ASN A 17 22.26 -45.12 1.22
C ASN A 17 22.28 -44.57 2.64
N ASN A 18 22.68 -45.43 3.57
CA ASN A 18 23.22 -45.03 4.87
C ASN A 18 24.66 -44.59 4.63
N ASN A 19 24.97 -43.31 4.83
CA ASN A 19 26.34 -42.87 5.01
C ASN A 19 26.48 -42.34 6.44
N ASP A 20 26.77 -43.27 7.34
CA ASP A 20 27.51 -43.04 8.57
C ASP A 20 28.93 -42.64 8.18
N ASN A 21 29.34 -41.41 8.50
CA ASN A 21 30.74 -41.03 8.55
C ASN A 21 31.03 -40.37 9.90
N SER A 22 31.39 -41.21 10.86
CA SER A 22 32.16 -40.80 12.03
C SER A 22 33.64 -40.79 11.63
N GLU A 23 34.25 -39.62 11.50
CA GLU A 23 35.70 -39.50 11.58
C GLU A 23 36.09 -38.39 12.55
N LYS A 24 36.81 -38.85 13.57
CA LYS A 24 37.59 -38.06 14.52
C LYS A 24 38.71 -37.35 13.75
N GLY A 25 38.95 -36.08 14.06
CA GLY A 25 40.05 -35.34 13.46
C GLY A 25 40.37 -34.08 14.26
N GLU A 26 41.11 -34.25 15.34
CA GLU A 26 41.78 -33.21 16.10
C GLU A 26 42.73 -32.42 15.19
N HIS A 27 42.56 -31.09 15.09
CA HIS A 27 43.68 -30.14 14.98
C HIS A 27 43.19 -28.69 15.14
N ASN A 28 43.01 -28.28 16.39
CA ASN A 28 42.89 -26.88 16.77
C ASN A 28 44.29 -26.24 16.68
N LYS A 29 44.60 -25.57 15.57
CA LYS A 29 45.71 -24.60 15.51
C LYS A 29 45.11 -23.22 15.76
N GLY A 30 45.45 -22.65 16.91
CA GLY A 30 45.05 -21.32 17.32
C GLY A 30 45.41 -20.28 16.27
N PHE A 31 44.39 -19.59 15.79
CA PHE A 31 44.57 -18.33 15.09
C PHE A 31 44.87 -17.25 16.14
N PRO A 32 45.97 -16.50 16.00
CA PRO A 32 46.28 -15.41 16.91
C PRO A 32 45.16 -14.37 16.83
N ALA A 33 44.66 -13.98 18.01
CA ALA A 33 43.70 -12.91 18.21
C ALA A 33 44.40 -11.56 17.95
N ASP A 34 44.77 -11.30 16.71
CA ASP A 34 45.14 -9.96 16.28
C ASP A 34 43.84 -9.18 16.06
N SER A 35 43.51 -8.43 17.13
CA SER A 35 42.67 -7.25 17.18
C SER A 35 42.80 -6.40 15.93
N MET A 36 42.07 -6.75 14.87
CA MET A 36 41.80 -5.84 13.77
C MET A 36 40.79 -4.82 14.28
N ASN A 37 41.32 -3.72 14.83
CA ASN A 37 40.62 -2.45 14.89
C ASN A 37 40.27 -2.09 13.45
N PHE A 38 39.08 -2.52 13.01
CA PHE A 38 38.46 -2.05 11.79
C PHE A 38 38.00 -0.62 12.06
N SER A 39 38.98 0.28 12.15
CA SER A 39 38.75 1.72 12.10
C SER A 39 38.36 2.01 10.67
N THR A 40 37.09 1.76 10.34
CA THR A 40 36.45 2.23 9.12
C THR A 40 36.36 3.74 9.24
N THR A 41 37.47 4.43 8.98
CA THR A 41 37.41 5.81 8.52
C THR A 41 36.76 5.73 7.14
N ILE A 42 35.43 5.69 7.12
CA ILE A 42 34.64 5.98 5.93
C ILE A 42 35.19 7.32 5.42
N PRO A 43 35.66 7.40 4.17
CA PRO A 43 36.17 8.65 3.63
C PRO A 43 35.15 9.75 3.87
N GLU A 44 35.56 10.85 4.53
CA GLU A 44 34.70 11.99 4.89
C GLU A 44 34.01 12.66 3.68
N GLU A 45 34.31 12.23 2.45
CA GLU A 45 33.82 12.83 1.21
C GLU A 45 32.68 12.07 0.51
N SER A 46 32.17 10.94 1.03
CA SER A 46 31.22 10.14 0.25
C SER A 46 30.04 9.54 1.01
N VAL A 47 29.08 10.38 1.38
CA VAL A 47 27.65 10.14 1.09
C VAL A 47 27.06 11.54 0.87
N ASN A 48 26.33 11.77 -0.23
CA ASN A 48 25.88 13.08 -0.74
C ASN A 48 24.89 13.85 0.16
N GLY A 49 24.98 13.71 1.48
CA GLY A 49 23.97 14.16 2.41
C GLY A 49 22.61 13.50 2.17
N GLN A 50 22.49 12.48 1.31
CA GLN A 50 21.22 11.83 0.97
C GLN A 50 20.91 10.67 1.90
N CYS A 51 19.62 10.45 2.16
CA CYS A 51 19.08 9.32 2.88
C CYS A 51 19.45 8.02 2.16
N LEU A 52 20.08 7.08 2.88
CA LEU A 52 20.51 5.79 2.33
C LEU A 52 19.36 4.82 2.06
N THR A 53 18.15 5.11 2.55
CA THR A 53 16.98 4.26 2.35
C THR A 53 16.22 4.62 1.09
N CYS A 54 15.83 5.89 0.94
CA CYS A 54 15.05 6.32 -0.24
C CYS A 54 15.91 6.91 -1.36
N PHE A 55 17.13 7.40 -1.08
CA PHE A 55 17.99 8.14 -2.02
C PHE A 55 17.34 9.40 -2.64
N GLU A 56 16.12 9.75 -2.20
CA GLU A 56 15.34 10.88 -2.69
C GLU A 56 15.51 12.12 -1.79
N HIS A 57 15.60 11.89 -0.48
CA HIS A 57 15.56 12.93 0.54
C HIS A 57 16.94 13.15 1.17
N GLU A 58 17.18 14.33 1.74
CA GLU A 58 18.39 14.59 2.51
C GLU A 58 18.37 13.81 3.85
N ALA A 59 19.50 13.23 4.22
CA ALA A 59 19.75 12.61 5.52
C ALA A 59 19.85 13.68 6.61
N ASN A 60 18.70 14.17 7.05
CA ASN A 60 18.58 15.20 8.09
C ASN A 60 18.49 14.63 9.52
N ILE A 61 18.69 13.31 9.70
CA ILE A 61 18.63 12.63 10.99
C ILE A 61 19.97 11.98 11.32
N ARG A 62 20.51 12.30 12.50
CA ARG A 62 21.65 11.58 13.10
C ARG A 62 21.17 10.64 14.20
N LEU A 63 21.57 9.38 14.09
CA LEU A 63 21.20 8.32 15.02
C LEU A 63 22.19 8.28 16.20
N LEU A 64 21.70 8.32 17.44
CA LEU A 64 22.51 8.30 18.66
C LEU A 64 22.37 6.94 19.38
N PRO A 65 23.46 6.39 19.94
CA PRO A 65 24.76 7.02 20.17
C PRO A 65 25.74 6.91 18.99
N CYS A 66 25.46 6.08 17.97
CA CYS A 66 26.43 5.73 16.93
C CYS A 66 26.90 6.90 16.03
N GLY A 67 26.15 8.00 15.98
CA GLY A 67 26.51 9.23 15.26
C GLY A 67 26.29 9.18 13.74
N HIS A 68 25.79 8.08 13.18
CA HIS A 68 25.56 7.95 11.74
C HIS A 68 24.38 8.84 11.30
N GLN A 69 24.64 9.71 10.32
CA GLN A 69 23.64 10.58 9.71
C GLN A 69 23.30 10.05 8.32
N ILE A 70 22.30 9.17 8.26
CA ILE A 70 22.03 8.35 7.06
C ILE A 70 20.55 8.26 6.67
N LEU A 71 19.63 8.79 7.49
CA LEU A 71 18.19 8.70 7.25
C LEU A 71 17.57 10.09 7.14
N CYS A 72 16.50 10.20 6.35
CA CYS A 72 15.60 11.34 6.40
C CYS A 72 14.51 11.11 7.46
N GLY A 73 13.79 12.19 7.83
CA GLY A 73 12.68 12.13 8.78
C GLY A 73 11.58 11.13 8.43
N VAL A 74 11.31 10.92 7.14
CA VAL A 74 10.32 9.94 6.66
C VAL A 74 10.84 8.51 6.82
N CYS A 75 12.07 8.22 6.39
CA CYS A 75 12.60 6.86 6.50
C CYS A 75 12.88 6.46 7.96
N LEU A 76 13.07 7.42 8.85
CA LEU A 76 13.22 7.16 10.28
C LEU A 76 11.98 6.48 10.88
N THR A 77 10.78 6.86 10.45
CA THR A 77 9.53 6.33 11.03
C THR A 77 9.29 4.85 10.69
N TYR A 78 10.01 4.32 9.70
CA TYR A 78 10.00 2.90 9.31
C TYR A 78 11.11 2.07 9.97
N LEU A 79 11.89 2.64 10.91
CA LEU A 79 13.01 1.96 11.56
C LEU A 79 12.54 0.95 12.64
N SER A 80 12.04 -0.20 12.19
CA SER A 80 11.32 -1.18 13.03
C SER A 80 12.15 -1.85 14.14
N ASP A 81 13.48 -1.96 13.99
CA ASP A 81 14.34 -2.69 14.93
C ASP A 81 15.12 -1.79 15.90
N GLU A 82 14.87 -0.48 15.85
CA GLU A 82 15.60 0.55 16.62
C GLU A 82 17.12 0.39 16.48
N ARG A 83 17.64 -0.03 15.32
CA ARG A 83 19.09 -0.19 15.10
C ARG A 83 19.56 0.61 13.91
N CYS A 84 20.79 1.10 13.98
CA CYS A 84 21.41 1.81 12.88
C CYS A 84 21.63 0.86 11.68
N PRO A 85 21.14 1.17 10.47
CA PRO A 85 21.34 0.33 9.29
C PRO A 85 22.82 0.06 8.93
N ILE A 86 23.75 0.91 9.36
CA ILE A 86 25.18 0.80 9.05
C ILE A 86 25.92 -0.06 10.07
N CYS A 87 25.89 0.34 11.35
CA CYS A 87 26.67 -0.31 12.40
C CYS A 87 25.87 -1.30 13.25
N ARG A 88 24.54 -1.39 13.06
CA ARG A 88 23.59 -2.22 13.82
C ARG A 88 23.54 -1.93 15.32
N GLU A 89 24.16 -0.84 15.76
CA GLU A 89 24.07 -0.33 17.12
C GLU A 89 22.64 0.12 17.42
N LYS A 90 22.17 -0.13 18.65
CA LYS A 90 20.83 0.28 19.07
C LYS A 90 20.74 1.80 19.10
N VAL A 91 19.70 2.35 18.50
CA VAL A 91 19.40 3.78 18.45
C VAL A 91 18.47 4.12 19.61
N GLU A 92 18.93 4.98 20.50
CA GLU A 92 18.15 5.42 21.67
C GLU A 92 17.44 6.75 21.40
N SER A 93 18.12 7.63 20.68
CA SER A 93 17.63 8.97 20.36
C SER A 93 18.15 9.42 19.00
N VAL A 94 17.53 10.47 18.48
CA VAL A 94 17.88 11.06 17.19
C VAL A 94 18.11 12.56 17.34
N GLU A 95 19.12 13.06 16.66
CA GLU A 95 19.36 14.50 16.48
C GLU A 95 18.80 14.92 15.12
N ILE A 96 17.83 15.85 15.13
CA ILE A 96 17.11 16.32 13.94
C ILE A 96 17.72 17.65 13.48
N PHE A 97 18.12 17.73 12.21
CA PHE A 97 18.63 18.96 11.59
C PHE A 97 17.51 19.67 10.81
N THR A 98 16.91 20.69 11.42
CA THR A 98 15.76 21.44 10.85
C THR A 98 16.14 22.44 9.75
N GLN A 99 17.44 22.74 9.58
CA GLN A 99 17.91 23.78 8.65
C GLN A 99 17.63 23.52 7.17
N PHE A 100 17.32 22.29 6.79
CA PHE A 100 17.16 21.89 5.40
C PHE A 100 15.70 21.84 4.93
N HIS A 101 14.73 22.01 5.85
CA HIS A 101 13.34 21.67 5.54
C HIS A 101 12.50 22.82 4.97
N GLN A 102 12.87 24.09 5.18
CA GLN A 102 12.05 25.23 4.73
C GLN A 102 11.97 25.34 3.21
N ASP A 103 13.08 25.12 2.50
CA ASP A 103 13.08 25.09 1.03
C ASP A 103 12.45 23.79 0.48
N PHE A 104 12.46 22.72 1.29
CA PHE A 104 12.04 21.40 0.88
C PHE A 104 10.52 21.19 0.90
N THR A 105 9.81 21.57 1.97
CA THR A 105 8.34 21.47 2.01
C THR A 105 7.70 22.28 0.89
N SER A 106 8.25 23.45 0.59
CA SER A 106 7.81 24.25 -0.56
C SER A 106 8.07 23.56 -1.90
N ASP A 107 9.19 22.85 -2.06
CA ASP A 107 9.51 22.14 -3.30
C ASP A 107 8.67 20.87 -3.49
N LEU A 108 8.34 20.15 -2.40
CA LEU A 108 7.49 18.96 -2.47
C LEU A 108 6.04 19.33 -2.79
N GLU A 109 5.49 20.34 -2.10
CA GLU A 109 4.17 20.89 -2.42
C GLU A 109 4.11 21.43 -3.85
N LYS A 110 5.19 22.05 -4.32
CA LYS A 110 5.29 22.54 -5.69
C LYS A 110 5.28 21.38 -6.70
N ARG A 111 6.05 20.31 -6.45
CA ARG A 111 6.07 19.12 -7.32
C ARG A 111 4.75 18.36 -7.33
N GLU A 112 4.07 18.25 -6.18
CA GLU A 112 2.73 17.68 -6.11
C GLU A 112 1.74 18.50 -6.93
N ARG A 113 1.73 19.83 -6.79
CA ARG A 113 0.91 20.71 -7.65
C ARG A 113 1.26 20.57 -9.13
N GLU A 114 2.53 20.46 -9.49
CA GLU A 114 2.96 20.24 -10.88
C GLU A 114 2.48 18.88 -11.41
N ARG A 115 2.50 17.82 -10.59
CA ARG A 115 1.96 16.50 -10.95
C ARG A 115 0.45 16.57 -11.16
N GLU A 116 -0.30 17.17 -10.24
CA GLU A 116 -1.75 17.34 -10.35
C GLU A 116 -2.14 18.14 -11.61
N LEU A 117 -1.37 19.18 -11.95
CA LEU A 117 -1.56 19.95 -13.18
C LEU A 117 -1.27 19.09 -14.42
N SER A 118 -0.20 18.29 -14.41
CA SER A 118 0.16 17.43 -15.54
C SER A 118 -0.85 16.30 -15.79
N SER A 119 -1.36 15.67 -14.73
CA SER A 119 -2.36 14.60 -14.85
C SER A 119 -3.68 15.14 -15.41
N GLY A 120 -4.09 16.34 -15.01
CA GLY A 120 -5.29 17.00 -15.54
C GLY A 120 -5.17 17.44 -17.02
N GLU A 121 -3.96 17.72 -17.50
CA GLU A 121 -3.72 18.06 -18.92
C GLU A 121 -3.70 16.83 -19.83
N GLU A 122 -3.16 15.71 -19.37
CA GLU A 122 -3.20 14.42 -20.09
C GLU A 122 -4.64 13.90 -20.23
N GLU A 123 -5.45 14.00 -19.17
CA GLU A 123 -6.85 13.59 -19.21
C GLU A 123 -7.68 14.45 -20.20
N ARG A 124 -7.41 15.76 -20.25
CA ARG A 124 -8.06 16.67 -21.21
C ARG A 124 -7.63 16.44 -22.65
N THR A 125 -6.37 16.05 -22.88
CA THR A 125 -5.91 15.74 -24.23
C THR A 125 -6.47 14.41 -24.73
N LEU A 126 -6.54 13.37 -23.88
CA LEU A 126 -7.19 12.10 -24.20
C LEU A 126 -8.69 12.28 -24.48
N SER A 127 -9.40 13.06 -23.65
CA SER A 127 -10.82 13.39 -23.89
C SER A 127 -11.05 14.11 -25.22
N LYS A 128 -10.20 15.07 -25.59
CA LYS A 128 -10.29 15.77 -26.89
C LYS A 128 -9.99 14.85 -28.07
N GLN A 129 -9.02 13.94 -27.92
CA GLN A 129 -8.64 13.00 -28.96
C GLN A 129 -9.75 11.96 -29.19
N GLU A 130 -10.43 11.53 -28.12
CA GLU A 130 -11.58 10.64 -28.20
C GLU A 130 -12.80 11.32 -28.86
N ILE A 131 -13.06 12.59 -28.53
CA ILE A 131 -14.11 13.40 -29.20
C ILE A 131 -13.78 13.56 -30.70
N SER A 132 -12.53 13.87 -31.05
CA SER A 132 -12.09 14.02 -32.45
C SER A 132 -12.24 12.73 -33.26
N LEU A 133 -11.86 11.58 -32.69
CA LEU A 133 -12.02 10.28 -33.35
C LEU A 133 -13.50 9.92 -33.58
N ARG A 134 -14.39 10.36 -32.69
CA ARG A 134 -15.83 10.18 -32.82
C ARG A 134 -16.43 11.06 -33.92
N GLU A 135 -15.94 12.29 -34.06
CA GLU A 135 -16.35 13.21 -35.14
C GLU A 135 -15.83 12.77 -36.52
N GLU A 136 -14.61 12.23 -36.61
CA GLU A 136 -14.08 11.66 -37.85
C GLU A 136 -14.82 10.37 -38.26
N SER A 137 -15.21 9.55 -37.29
CA SER A 137 -16.04 8.36 -37.53
C SER A 137 -17.45 8.70 -38.02
N PHE A 138 -17.98 9.86 -37.63
CA PHE A 138 -19.29 10.34 -38.09
C PHE A 138 -19.22 11.02 -39.48
N SER A 139 -18.05 11.55 -39.84
CA SER A 139 -17.80 12.21 -41.13
C SER A 139 -17.50 11.24 -42.28
N GLY A 140 -17.06 10.01 -41.95
CA GLY A 140 -16.67 8.98 -42.93
C GLY A 140 -17.81 8.28 -43.68
N LEU A 141 -19.08 8.52 -43.35
CA LEU A 141 -20.22 7.86 -44.00
C LEU A 141 -20.82 8.62 -45.20
N LEU A 142 -20.27 9.77 -45.60
CA LEU A 142 -20.86 10.58 -46.68
C LEU A 142 -20.01 10.86 -47.92
N LEU A 143 -18.76 10.41 -48.01
CA LEU A 143 -17.93 10.69 -49.19
C LEU A 143 -17.09 9.51 -49.64
N SER A 144 -17.76 8.53 -50.24
CA SER A 144 -17.13 7.62 -51.21
C SER A 144 -17.31 8.20 -52.61
N GLN A 145 -16.33 8.95 -53.12
CA GLN A 145 -15.94 8.94 -54.54
C GLN A 145 -14.66 9.76 -54.82
N ASN A 146 -13.66 9.00 -55.28
CA ASN A 146 -12.65 9.34 -56.29
C ASN A 146 -11.31 9.99 -55.92
N TYR A 147 -10.30 9.39 -56.57
CA TYR A 147 -9.00 9.86 -57.05
C TYR A 147 -7.73 9.66 -56.20
N SER A 148 -6.93 8.74 -56.75
CA SER A 148 -5.48 8.61 -56.78
C SER A 148 -4.67 9.91 -56.89
N LEU A 149 -3.52 9.97 -56.19
CA LEU A 149 -2.16 10.23 -56.72
C LEU A 149 -1.17 10.48 -55.56
N SER A 150 -0.08 9.71 -55.53
CA SER A 150 1.21 10.05 -54.88
C SER A 150 1.85 11.25 -55.65
N PRO A 151 2.83 12.04 -55.11
CA PRO A 151 4.13 11.55 -54.65
C PRO A 151 4.95 12.40 -53.61
N SER A 152 6.07 11.80 -53.17
CA SER A 152 7.43 12.35 -52.95
C SER A 152 7.77 13.42 -51.90
N ASN A 153 8.83 13.06 -51.13
CA ASN A 153 10.03 13.82 -50.75
C ASN A 153 9.94 15.14 -49.98
N GLY A 154 10.71 15.23 -48.88
CA GLY A 154 11.05 16.49 -48.23
C GLY A 154 11.92 16.33 -47.00
N GLU A 155 13.22 16.13 -47.19
CA GLU A 155 14.26 16.31 -46.18
C GLU A 155 14.23 17.74 -45.62
N THR A 156 14.41 17.93 -44.30
CA THR A 156 14.93 19.21 -43.76
C THR A 156 15.78 18.97 -42.52
N SER A 157 17.09 18.94 -42.74
CA SER A 157 18.13 19.12 -41.73
C SER A 157 18.08 20.56 -41.20
N ARG A 158 18.03 20.74 -39.86
CA ARG A 158 18.32 22.02 -39.21
C ARG A 158 19.52 21.86 -38.27
N SER A 159 20.65 22.39 -38.73
CA SER A 159 21.85 22.65 -37.95
C SER A 159 21.64 23.91 -37.11
N LEU A 160 21.94 23.84 -35.81
CA LEU A 160 22.03 25.00 -34.93
C LEU A 160 23.51 25.34 -34.71
N SER A 161 23.88 26.55 -35.10
CA SER A 161 25.21 27.12 -35.00
C SER A 161 25.52 27.59 -33.57
N PHE A 162 26.62 27.11 -33.01
CA PHE A 162 27.27 27.67 -31.82
C PHE A 162 28.05 28.94 -32.18
N ARG A 163 27.66 30.10 -31.65
CA ARG A 163 28.55 31.25 -31.38
C ARG A 163 27.99 32.09 -30.24
N ASP A 164 28.72 32.16 -29.13
CA ASP A 164 29.32 33.42 -28.64
C ASP A 164 30.08 33.20 -27.34
N VAL A 165 31.40 33.03 -27.46
CA VAL A 165 32.34 33.07 -26.34
C VAL A 165 32.71 34.53 -26.09
N SER A 166 31.98 35.17 -25.17
CA SER A 166 32.32 36.50 -24.68
C SER A 166 33.45 36.42 -23.64
N LEU A 167 34.66 36.80 -24.06
CA LEU A 167 35.84 37.04 -23.22
C LEU A 167 35.57 38.22 -22.26
N ARG A 168 35.12 37.93 -21.04
CA ARG A 168 35.05 38.93 -19.96
C ARG A 168 36.43 39.10 -19.30
N ARG A 169 36.97 40.32 -19.45
CA ARG A 169 38.14 40.85 -18.72
C ARG A 169 37.95 40.70 -17.20
N LYS A 170 38.88 39.99 -16.57
CA LYS A 170 39.01 39.91 -15.11
C LYS A 170 39.58 41.23 -14.57
N GLN A 171 38.80 41.97 -13.78
CA GLN A 171 39.34 43.04 -12.95
C GLN A 171 39.87 42.45 -11.62
N PRO A 172 41.00 42.96 -11.10
CA PRO A 172 41.55 42.53 -9.82
C PRO A 172 40.73 43.12 -8.67
N HIS A 173 39.81 42.33 -8.12
CA HIS A 173 39.11 42.69 -6.89
C HIS A 173 40.04 42.49 -5.69
N SER A 174 40.32 43.60 -5.00
CA SER A 174 41.01 43.64 -3.71
C SER A 174 40.23 42.82 -2.67
N ARG A 175 40.88 41.77 -2.16
CA ARG A 175 40.38 40.91 -1.08
C ARG A 175 40.28 41.71 0.22
N LYS A 176 39.13 42.38 0.43
CA LYS A 176 38.71 42.76 1.79
C LYS A 176 38.39 41.46 2.53
N LYS A 177 39.21 41.14 3.54
CA LYS A 177 39.08 40.00 4.45
C LYS A 177 37.82 40.25 5.31
N ARG A 178 36.65 40.02 4.71
CA ARG A 178 35.34 40.12 5.35
C ARG A 178 35.31 39.00 6.40
N GLN A 179 35.46 39.39 7.67
CA GLN A 179 35.24 38.47 8.80
C GLN A 179 33.83 37.93 8.61
N ARG A 180 33.72 36.66 8.20
CA ARG A 180 32.45 35.94 8.21
C ARG A 180 32.08 35.79 9.68
N GLU A 181 31.21 36.66 10.17
CA GLU A 181 30.46 36.39 11.39
C GLU A 181 29.89 34.98 11.25
N LEU A 182 30.26 34.09 12.17
CA LEU A 182 29.71 32.74 12.21
C LEU A 182 28.21 32.88 12.38
N ALA A 183 27.46 32.56 11.34
CA ALA A 183 26.01 32.49 11.42
C ALA A 183 25.63 31.63 12.64
N PRO A 184 24.65 32.05 13.45
CA PRO A 184 24.23 31.30 14.62
C PRO A 184 23.92 29.86 14.20
N LYS A 185 24.56 28.89 14.86
CA LYS A 185 24.26 27.47 14.63
C LYS A 185 22.78 27.25 14.99
N PRO A 186 22.03 26.51 14.18
CA PRO A 186 20.62 26.26 14.46
C PRO A 186 20.48 25.53 15.80
N PRO A 187 19.33 25.68 16.47
CA PRO A 187 18.99 24.80 17.58
C PRO A 187 18.98 23.35 17.09
N LYS A 188 19.72 22.50 17.80
CA LYS A 188 19.71 21.05 17.61
C LYS A 188 18.61 20.49 18.49
N VAL A 189 17.71 19.70 17.92
CA VAL A 189 16.67 19.03 18.70
C VAL A 189 17.02 17.55 18.79
N VAL A 190 17.09 17.05 20.02
CA VAL A 190 17.37 15.64 20.31
C VAL A 190 16.12 15.04 20.90
N VAL A 191 15.60 14.00 20.27
CA VAL A 191 14.36 13.35 20.69
C VAL A 191 14.55 11.84 20.79
N SER A 192 13.82 11.20 21.70
CA SER A 192 13.83 9.75 21.86
C SER A 192 13.23 9.07 20.62
N LEU A 193 13.91 8.05 20.09
CA LEU A 193 13.40 7.29 18.95
C LEU A 193 12.12 6.51 19.32
N SER A 194 12.08 5.92 20.51
CA SER A 194 10.92 5.14 20.95
C SER A 194 9.66 5.99 21.01
N ASN A 195 9.75 7.26 21.44
CA ASN A 195 8.61 8.18 21.47
C ASN A 195 8.08 8.46 20.06
N ILE A 196 8.98 8.71 19.09
CA ILE A 196 8.60 8.93 17.69
C ILE A 196 7.86 7.71 17.12
N LEU A 197 8.40 6.51 17.37
CA LEU A 197 7.81 5.27 16.85
C LEU A 197 6.49 4.92 17.55
N GLU A 198 6.35 5.19 18.85
CA GLU A 198 5.10 4.99 19.59
C GLU A 198 4.00 5.94 19.09
N GLU A 199 4.35 7.19 18.79
CA GLU A 199 3.42 8.15 18.19
C GLU A 199 3.00 7.72 16.78
N CYS A 200 3.95 7.28 15.94
CA CYS A 200 3.61 6.72 14.61
C CYS A 200 2.60 5.57 14.72
N LYS A 201 2.84 4.61 15.63
CA LYS A 201 1.92 3.48 15.88
C LYS A 201 0.56 3.94 16.37
N THR A 202 0.53 4.97 17.22
CA THR A 202 -0.73 5.55 17.73
C THR A 202 -1.55 6.14 16.59
N LEU A 203 -0.91 6.87 15.66
CA LEU A 203 -1.56 7.44 14.49
C LEU A 203 -2.02 6.39 13.48
N GLU A 204 -1.19 5.38 13.23
CA GLU A 204 -1.58 4.22 12.40
C GLU A 204 -2.84 3.57 12.97
N LYS A 205 -2.87 3.31 14.28
CA LYS A 205 -4.01 2.72 14.96
C LYS A 205 -5.25 3.61 14.87
N GLU A 206 -5.12 4.92 15.08
CA GLU A 206 -6.24 5.86 14.95
C GLU A 206 -6.86 5.82 13.54
N VAL A 207 -6.02 5.76 12.51
CA VAL A 207 -6.46 5.65 11.11
C VAL A 207 -7.17 4.32 10.87
N ILE A 208 -6.60 3.20 11.34
CA ILE A 208 -7.18 1.87 11.20
C ILE A 208 -8.52 1.75 11.93
N ASP A 209 -8.64 2.33 13.12
CA ASP A 209 -9.87 2.32 13.91
C ASP A 209 -11.02 3.05 13.20
N ARG A 210 -10.71 3.96 12.26
CA ARG A 210 -11.70 4.73 11.46
C ARG A 210 -11.99 4.14 10.08
N ILE A 211 -11.16 3.23 9.57
CA ILE A 211 -11.25 2.72 8.19
C ILE A 211 -11.38 1.20 8.20
N PHE A 212 -12.33 0.66 7.43
CA PHE A 212 -12.40 -0.79 7.24
C PHE A 212 -11.27 -1.32 6.38
N GLN A 213 -10.56 -2.32 6.89
CA GLN A 213 -9.44 -2.99 6.24
C GLN A 213 -9.95 -4.23 5.52
N VAL A 214 -9.87 -4.24 4.19
CA VAL A 214 -10.34 -5.35 3.36
C VAL A 214 -9.14 -5.92 2.61
N LEU A 215 -8.89 -7.21 2.79
CA LEU A 215 -7.82 -7.91 2.08
C LEU A 215 -8.40 -8.78 0.97
N LEU A 216 -7.95 -8.53 -0.26
CA LEU A 216 -8.22 -9.38 -1.41
C LEU A 216 -7.02 -10.30 -1.66
N THR A 217 -7.27 -11.60 -1.68
CA THR A 217 -6.28 -12.59 -2.07
C THR A 217 -6.88 -13.58 -3.05
N GLY A 218 -6.07 -14.49 -3.55
CA GLY A 218 -6.49 -15.51 -4.50
C GLY A 218 -5.29 -16.09 -5.23
N SER A 219 -5.61 -17.06 -6.09
CA SER A 219 -4.65 -17.70 -6.99
C SER A 219 -3.88 -16.69 -7.85
N ASP A 220 -2.70 -17.09 -8.34
CA ASP A 220 -1.90 -16.28 -9.26
C ASP A 220 -2.55 -16.13 -10.65
N TYR A 221 -3.54 -16.97 -10.98
CA TYR A 221 -4.37 -16.83 -12.19
C TYR A 221 -5.41 -15.70 -12.09
N VAL A 222 -5.56 -15.08 -10.92
CA VAL A 222 -6.50 -13.98 -10.71
C VAL A 222 -5.76 -12.65 -10.77
N ASP A 223 -6.18 -11.77 -11.68
CA ASP A 223 -5.73 -10.38 -11.71
C ASP A 223 -6.41 -9.59 -10.59
N LYS A 224 -5.86 -9.75 -9.39
CA LYS A 224 -6.34 -9.12 -8.16
C LYS A 224 -6.33 -7.59 -8.28
N ASN A 225 -5.34 -7.01 -8.96
CA ASN A 225 -5.22 -5.56 -9.09
C ASN A 225 -6.33 -5.00 -9.99
N SER A 226 -6.69 -5.69 -11.07
CA SER A 226 -7.85 -5.30 -11.88
C SER A 226 -9.16 -5.29 -11.07
N ILE A 227 -9.35 -6.23 -10.14
CA ILE A 227 -10.51 -6.25 -9.24
C ILE A 227 -10.48 -5.06 -8.27
N VAL A 228 -9.32 -4.79 -7.65
CA VAL A 228 -9.16 -3.64 -6.74
C VAL A 228 -9.46 -2.34 -7.47
N HIS A 229 -8.90 -2.12 -8.66
CA HIS A 229 -9.18 -0.93 -9.46
C HIS A 229 -10.64 -0.84 -9.86
N SER A 230 -11.27 -1.95 -10.30
CA SER A 230 -12.70 -1.96 -10.64
C SER A 230 -13.59 -1.56 -9.46
N LEU A 231 -13.24 -1.97 -8.24
CA LEU A 231 -13.93 -1.57 -7.01
C LEU A 231 -13.68 -0.11 -6.66
N GLN A 232 -12.45 0.38 -6.79
CA GLN A 232 -12.09 1.78 -6.55
C GLN A 232 -12.81 2.72 -7.52
N ASP A 233 -12.89 2.36 -8.81
CA ASP A 233 -13.57 3.13 -9.84
C ASP A 233 -15.08 3.21 -9.60
N LEU A 234 -15.67 2.14 -9.06
CA LEU A 234 -17.10 2.09 -8.73
C LEU A 234 -17.43 2.85 -7.44
N PHE A 235 -16.50 2.86 -6.48
CA PHE A 235 -16.64 3.47 -5.17
C PHE A 235 -15.56 4.52 -4.91
N PRO A 236 -15.46 5.56 -5.75
CA PRO A 236 -14.41 6.54 -5.60
C PRO A 236 -14.59 7.32 -4.28
N LEU A 237 -13.47 7.74 -3.69
CA LEU A 237 -13.50 8.67 -2.57
C LEU A 237 -14.15 9.98 -3.02
N ARG A 238 -15.17 10.46 -2.31
CA ARG A 238 -15.87 11.69 -2.70
C ARG A 238 -15.04 12.94 -2.44
N GLU A 239 -14.25 12.90 -1.39
CA GLU A 239 -13.39 13.98 -0.95
C GLU A 239 -12.00 13.45 -0.60
N LYS A 240 -11.00 14.33 -0.60
CA LYS A 240 -9.68 14.00 -0.09
C LYS A 240 -9.82 13.63 1.38
N TRP A 241 -9.63 12.36 1.69
CA TRP A 241 -9.74 11.88 3.06
C TRP A 241 -8.55 12.39 3.87
N ASP A 242 -8.85 13.09 4.96
CA ASP A 242 -7.86 13.58 5.91
C ASP A 242 -8.30 13.15 7.32
N PRO A 243 -7.56 12.22 7.97
CA PRO A 243 -7.92 11.80 9.32
C PRO A 243 -7.79 12.92 10.35
N TRP A 244 -6.98 13.94 10.05
CA TRP A 244 -6.61 14.97 10.99
C TRP A 244 -6.90 16.35 10.38
N PRO A 245 -7.99 17.02 10.81
CA PRO A 245 -8.23 18.42 10.45
C PRO A 245 -6.98 19.27 10.68
N GLU A 246 -6.77 20.32 9.88
CA GLU A 246 -5.57 21.18 9.94
C GLU A 246 -5.16 21.59 11.36
N ARG A 247 -6.15 21.86 12.24
CA ARG A 247 -5.92 22.18 13.65
C ARG A 247 -5.26 21.02 14.43
N GLN A 248 -5.75 19.80 14.23
CA GLN A 248 -5.15 18.60 14.83
C GLN A 248 -3.77 18.32 14.25
N ARG A 249 -3.54 18.56 12.94
CA ARG A 249 -2.19 18.43 12.36
C ARG A 249 -1.20 19.39 13.01
N GLN A 250 -1.61 20.62 13.32
CA GLN A 250 -0.77 21.56 14.05
C GLN A 250 -0.45 21.09 15.47
N ASP A 251 -1.41 20.50 16.18
CA ASP A 251 -1.19 19.93 17.52
C ASP A 251 -0.30 18.66 17.48
N MET A 252 -0.36 17.89 16.38
CA MET A 252 0.45 16.69 16.17
C MET A 252 1.90 17.00 15.80
N ILE A 253 2.15 18.12 15.11
CA ILE A 253 3.50 18.63 14.91
C ILE A 253 3.95 19.20 16.25
N LYS A 254 4.43 18.32 17.14
CA LYS A 254 5.06 18.76 18.38
C LYS A 254 6.20 19.69 17.99
N GLU A 255 6.27 20.84 18.67
CA GLU A 255 7.40 21.78 18.53
C GLU A 255 8.75 21.08 18.72
N GLU A 256 8.76 19.96 19.46
CA GLU A 256 9.91 19.08 19.68
C GLU A 256 10.46 18.40 18.41
N TYR A 257 9.66 18.08 17.39
CA TYR A 257 10.20 17.47 16.16
C TYR A 257 10.55 18.51 15.10
N GLY A 258 9.93 19.69 15.20
CA GLY A 258 9.85 20.65 14.11
C GLY A 258 9.30 19.99 12.83
N ASN A 259 9.58 20.60 11.68
CA ASN A 259 9.19 20.04 10.38
C ASN A 259 10.12 18.89 9.92
N GLY A 260 11.01 18.39 10.79
CA GLY A 260 12.09 17.48 10.39
C GLY A 260 11.70 16.01 10.32
N VAL A 261 10.58 15.62 10.94
CA VAL A 261 10.06 14.24 10.98
C VAL A 261 8.56 14.29 10.74
N ASP A 262 8.08 13.61 9.69
CA ASP A 262 6.65 13.47 9.43
C ASP A 262 6.16 12.12 9.97
N ILE A 263 5.64 12.16 11.20
CA ILE A 263 5.09 10.97 11.91
C ILE A 263 3.80 10.45 11.28
N SER A 264 3.17 11.20 10.37
CA SER A 264 1.92 10.79 9.72
C SER A 264 2.15 9.83 8.54
N VAL A 265 3.36 9.80 7.97
CA VAL A 265 3.63 9.05 6.74
C VAL A 265 3.37 7.55 6.86
N PRO A 266 3.78 6.85 7.93
CA PRO A 266 3.46 5.42 8.09
C PRO A 266 1.96 5.14 8.05
N ALA A 267 1.16 6.02 8.64
CA ALA A 267 -0.29 5.88 8.66
C ALA A 267 -0.95 6.05 7.29
N ARG A 268 -0.31 6.73 6.34
CA ARG A 268 -0.82 6.91 4.97
C ARG A 268 -1.04 5.60 4.22
N GLN A 269 -0.28 4.55 4.56
CA GLN A 269 -0.47 3.24 3.93
C GLN A 269 -1.83 2.61 4.25
N PHE A 270 -2.51 3.07 5.30
CA PHE A 270 -3.82 2.59 5.73
C PHE A 270 -4.97 3.50 5.32
N PHE A 271 -4.69 4.63 4.65
CA PHE A 271 -5.71 5.59 4.22
C PHE A 271 -6.71 4.92 3.28
N PRO A 272 -7.98 5.32 3.31
CA PRO A 272 -8.97 4.67 2.47
C PRO A 272 -8.62 4.94 1.01
N ASN A 273 -8.92 3.97 0.17
CA ASN A 273 -8.77 4.09 -1.28
C ASN A 273 -10.10 3.98 -2.02
N MET A 274 -11.20 3.75 -1.28
CA MET A 274 -12.56 3.76 -1.79
C MET A 274 -13.57 4.09 -0.68
N GLU A 275 -14.78 4.48 -1.05
CA GLU A 275 -15.86 4.86 -0.14
C GLU A 275 -17.16 4.15 -0.49
N ILE A 276 -17.63 3.27 0.39
CA ILE A 276 -18.86 2.50 0.19
C ILE A 276 -19.91 3.00 1.17
N GLN A 277 -21.04 3.53 0.67
CA GLN A 277 -22.12 4.07 1.52
C GLN A 277 -21.65 5.12 2.54
N ASN A 278 -20.74 6.00 2.15
CA ASN A 278 -20.08 6.99 3.01
C ASN A 278 -19.18 6.41 4.10
N ILE A 279 -18.74 5.16 3.93
CA ILE A 279 -17.83 4.51 4.86
C ILE A 279 -16.47 4.34 4.17
N PRO A 280 -15.39 4.86 4.78
CA PRO A 280 -14.05 4.75 4.21
C PRO A 280 -13.57 3.29 4.29
N VAL A 281 -13.08 2.79 3.17
CA VAL A 281 -12.55 1.43 3.07
C VAL A 281 -11.16 1.47 2.44
N HIS A 282 -10.24 0.70 3.02
CA HIS A 282 -8.93 0.42 2.47
C HIS A 282 -8.91 -1.01 1.94
N LEU A 283 -8.99 -1.15 0.62
CA LEU A 283 -8.91 -2.44 -0.07
C LEU A 283 -7.49 -2.71 -0.56
N LEU A 284 -6.86 -3.77 -0.07
CA LEU A 284 -5.51 -4.16 -0.45
C LEU A 284 -5.48 -5.55 -1.08
N SER A 285 -4.85 -5.65 -2.25
CA SER A 285 -4.48 -6.92 -2.86
C SER A 285 -3.23 -7.47 -2.19
N VAL A 286 -3.31 -8.70 -1.65
CA VAL A 286 -2.21 -9.38 -0.99
C VAL A 286 -2.00 -10.77 -1.57
N ASN A 287 -0.73 -11.18 -1.64
CA ASN A 287 -0.40 -12.56 -1.99
C ASN A 287 -0.75 -13.52 -0.83
N LEU A 288 -0.76 -14.81 -1.14
CA LEU A 288 -1.10 -15.89 -0.21
C LEU A 288 -0.27 -15.82 1.09
N TRP A 289 1.04 -15.71 0.95
CA TRP A 289 1.98 -15.75 2.09
C TRP A 289 1.81 -14.55 3.00
N GLU A 290 1.55 -13.38 2.44
CA GLU A 290 1.35 -12.15 3.18
C GLU A 290 0.05 -12.20 3.97
N LEU A 291 -1.05 -12.72 3.39
CA LEU A 291 -2.28 -12.96 4.14
C LEU A 291 -2.03 -13.91 5.31
N LEU A 292 -1.36 -15.04 5.07
CA LEU A 292 -1.07 -16.02 6.13
C LEU A 292 -0.21 -15.41 7.24
N ARG A 293 0.75 -14.54 6.89
CA ARG A 293 1.58 -13.80 7.85
C ARG A 293 0.72 -12.86 8.69
N ILE A 294 -0.13 -12.05 8.08
CA ILE A 294 -1.05 -11.11 8.76
C ILE A 294 -2.00 -11.87 9.70
N VAL A 295 -2.69 -12.90 9.20
CA VAL A 295 -3.68 -13.65 9.99
C VAL A 295 -3.01 -14.42 11.14
N ARG A 296 -1.80 -14.95 10.94
CA ARG A 296 -1.03 -15.63 12.00
C ARG A 296 -0.57 -14.67 13.10
N SER A 297 -0.19 -13.44 12.74
CA SER A 297 0.14 -12.41 13.71
C SER A 297 -1.08 -11.96 14.53
N GLY A 298 -2.29 -12.21 14.02
CA GLY A 298 -3.53 -11.90 14.73
C GLY A 298 -3.78 -10.40 14.83
N LYS A 299 -4.54 -9.99 15.86
CA LYS A 299 -4.93 -8.59 16.09
C LYS A 299 -3.76 -7.67 16.45
N ASP A 300 -2.58 -8.22 16.70
CA ASP A 300 -1.37 -7.44 16.97
C ASP A 300 -0.73 -6.90 15.68
N ASP A 301 -1.07 -7.43 14.50
CA ASP A 301 -0.70 -6.83 13.21
C ASP A 301 -1.72 -5.74 12.87
N LEU A 302 -1.24 -4.52 12.65
CA LEU A 302 -2.04 -3.37 12.26
C LEU A 302 -2.83 -3.60 10.95
N ARG A 303 -2.40 -4.56 10.12
CA ARG A 303 -3.10 -4.94 8.88
C ARG A 303 -4.17 -6.01 9.08
N TYR A 304 -4.53 -6.36 10.31
CA TYR A 304 -5.53 -7.39 10.54
C TYR A 304 -6.86 -7.01 9.86
N PRO A 305 -7.38 -7.85 8.94
CA PRO A 305 -8.55 -7.48 8.14
C PRO A 305 -9.84 -7.48 8.95
N ASP A 306 -10.76 -6.60 8.57
CA ASP A 306 -12.18 -6.70 8.90
C ASP A 306 -12.91 -7.68 7.99
N VAL A 307 -12.46 -7.82 6.74
CA VAL A 307 -13.01 -8.74 5.74
C VAL A 307 -11.89 -9.32 4.88
N VAL A 308 -11.98 -10.62 4.57
CA VAL A 308 -11.11 -11.30 3.61
C VAL A 308 -11.91 -11.74 2.38
N LEU A 309 -11.49 -11.30 1.21
CA LEU A 309 -12.00 -11.78 -0.08
C LEU A 309 -11.02 -12.80 -0.65
N VAL A 310 -11.50 -14.00 -0.96
CA VAL A 310 -10.69 -15.05 -1.59
C VAL A 310 -11.22 -15.29 -3.00
N ALA A 311 -10.43 -14.93 -4.00
CA ALA A 311 -10.82 -14.98 -5.39
C ALA A 311 -10.26 -16.21 -6.13
N CYS A 312 -11.06 -16.76 -7.03
CA CYS A 312 -10.62 -17.77 -8.00
C CYS A 312 -11.22 -17.51 -9.39
N TYR A 313 -10.61 -18.10 -10.41
CA TYR A 313 -11.01 -17.94 -11.81
C TYR A 313 -11.65 -19.22 -12.37
N THR A 314 -12.86 -19.14 -12.95
CA THR A 314 -13.64 -20.34 -13.37
C THR A 314 -12.98 -21.19 -14.43
N LYS A 315 -12.04 -20.61 -15.18
CA LYS A 315 -11.33 -21.30 -16.27
C LYS A 315 -10.04 -21.98 -15.78
N SER A 316 -9.87 -22.13 -14.47
CA SER A 316 -8.73 -22.82 -13.87
C SER A 316 -9.17 -23.60 -12.62
N LEU A 317 -9.36 -24.91 -12.77
CA LEU A 317 -9.61 -25.84 -11.67
C LEU A 317 -8.51 -25.77 -10.61
N ARG A 318 -7.27 -25.48 -11.04
CA ARG A 318 -6.16 -25.19 -10.14
C ARG A 318 -6.44 -23.97 -9.25
N SER A 319 -6.98 -22.89 -9.81
CA SER A 319 -7.39 -21.69 -9.06
C SER A 319 -8.43 -22.01 -7.99
N LEU A 320 -9.43 -22.84 -8.32
CA LEU A 320 -10.42 -23.33 -7.34
C LEU A 320 -9.77 -24.17 -6.23
N ARG A 321 -8.89 -25.12 -6.58
CA ARG A 321 -8.17 -25.93 -5.60
C ARG A 321 -7.31 -25.09 -4.65
N GLU A 322 -6.62 -24.07 -5.18
CA GLU A 322 -5.82 -23.13 -4.38
C GLU A 322 -6.70 -22.30 -3.44
N MET A 323 -7.85 -21.81 -3.90
CA MET A 323 -8.84 -21.13 -3.03
C MET A 323 -9.35 -22.04 -1.92
N LEU A 324 -9.74 -23.28 -2.24
CA LEU A 324 -10.27 -24.24 -1.25
C LEU A 324 -9.20 -24.60 -0.21
N ALA A 325 -7.96 -24.85 -0.65
CA ALA A 325 -6.84 -25.14 0.24
C ALA A 325 -6.53 -23.95 1.16
N LEU A 326 -6.56 -22.73 0.64
CA LEU A 326 -6.40 -21.52 1.45
C LEU A 326 -7.53 -21.37 2.47
N ASP A 327 -8.78 -21.54 2.05
CA ASP A 327 -9.94 -21.47 2.94
C ASP A 327 -9.85 -22.45 4.10
N GLU A 328 -9.44 -23.69 3.81
CA GLU A 328 -9.17 -24.72 4.82
C GLU A 328 -8.07 -24.28 5.80
N VAL A 329 -6.95 -23.74 5.32
CA VAL A 329 -5.87 -23.25 6.18
C VAL A 329 -6.35 -22.09 7.07
N LEU A 330 -7.05 -21.11 6.50
CA LEU A 330 -7.59 -19.97 7.26
C LEU A 330 -8.53 -20.44 8.37
N ARG A 331 -9.42 -21.38 8.06
CA ARG A 331 -10.44 -21.88 8.97
C ARG A 331 -9.92 -22.86 10.01
N ASP A 332 -9.26 -23.92 9.56
CA ASP A 332 -8.98 -25.10 10.38
C ASP A 332 -7.62 -25.00 11.06
N ARG A 333 -6.65 -24.29 10.47
CA ARG A 333 -5.30 -24.13 11.05
C ARG A 333 -5.10 -22.80 11.75
N LEU A 334 -5.57 -21.70 11.16
CA LEU A 334 -5.41 -20.37 11.72
C LEU A 334 -6.61 -19.89 12.55
N HIS A 335 -7.72 -20.64 12.53
CA HIS A 335 -8.96 -20.28 13.24
C HIS A 335 -9.40 -18.83 12.96
N CYS A 336 -9.27 -18.40 11.70
CA CYS A 336 -9.63 -17.07 11.26
C CYS A 336 -11.11 -16.79 11.55
N LYS A 337 -11.36 -15.81 12.42
CA LYS A 337 -12.72 -15.37 12.80
C LYS A 337 -13.24 -14.24 11.92
N VAL A 338 -12.37 -13.68 11.08
CA VAL A 338 -12.72 -12.60 10.15
C VAL A 338 -13.73 -13.13 9.13
N PRO A 339 -14.78 -12.38 8.79
CA PRO A 339 -15.66 -12.69 7.68
C PRO A 339 -14.88 -12.99 6.40
N ARG A 340 -15.26 -14.07 5.72
CA ARG A 340 -14.62 -14.54 4.48
C ARG A 340 -15.65 -14.63 3.38
N PHE A 341 -15.31 -14.13 2.20
CA PHE A 341 -16.14 -14.26 1.00
C PHE A 341 -15.35 -14.91 -0.11
N TRP A 342 -16.02 -15.77 -0.88
CA TRP A 342 -15.44 -16.27 -2.12
C TRP A 342 -15.87 -15.40 -3.30
N VAL A 343 -14.91 -15.05 -4.16
CA VAL A 343 -15.16 -14.25 -5.37
C VAL A 343 -14.79 -15.10 -6.59
N ILE A 344 -15.81 -15.54 -7.32
CA ILE A 344 -15.68 -16.45 -8.44
C ILE A 344 -15.76 -15.65 -9.74
N LEU A 345 -14.63 -15.50 -10.42
CA LEU A 345 -14.53 -14.71 -11.64
C LEU A 345 -14.80 -15.58 -12.85
N GLY A 346 -15.88 -15.28 -13.56
CA GLY A 346 -16.15 -15.74 -14.91
C GLY A 346 -15.29 -14.98 -15.92
N GLY A 347 -14.79 -15.70 -16.92
CA GLY A 347 -14.15 -15.08 -18.08
C GLY A 347 -14.88 -15.47 -19.35
N GLU A 348 -15.02 -14.54 -20.29
CA GLU A 348 -15.46 -14.84 -21.67
C GLU A 348 -14.26 -15.25 -22.55
N ASP A 349 -13.03 -14.80 -22.22
CA ASP A 349 -11.86 -14.81 -23.14
C ASP A 349 -10.75 -15.87 -22.88
N ALA A 350 -11.04 -17.04 -22.33
CA ALA A 350 -9.99 -18.05 -22.14
C ALA A 350 -10.01 -19.03 -23.30
N ILE A 351 -8.79 -19.32 -23.74
CA ILE A 351 -8.49 -20.05 -24.96
C ILE A 351 -8.49 -21.57 -24.71
N ASP A 352 -8.37 -22.00 -23.44
CA ASP A 352 -8.25 -23.40 -23.05
C ASP A 352 -9.36 -23.82 -22.07
N GLU A 353 -10.30 -24.65 -22.54
CA GLU A 353 -11.43 -25.19 -21.76
C GLU A 353 -11.08 -26.41 -20.89
N VAL A 354 -9.86 -26.94 -21.02
CA VAL A 354 -9.51 -28.29 -20.54
C VAL A 354 -9.63 -28.43 -19.00
N ASP A 355 -9.47 -27.34 -18.26
CA ASP A 355 -9.51 -27.32 -16.79
C ASP A 355 -10.56 -26.33 -16.23
N ALA A 356 -11.64 -26.04 -16.96
CA ALA A 356 -12.71 -25.19 -16.44
C ALA A 356 -13.56 -25.93 -15.38
N PHE A 357 -14.13 -25.17 -14.44
CA PHE A 357 -15.15 -25.68 -13.51
C PHE A 357 -16.43 -24.86 -13.61
N THR A 358 -17.54 -25.49 -13.22
CA THR A 358 -18.87 -24.90 -13.25
C THR A 358 -19.20 -24.20 -11.94
N LEU A 359 -20.21 -23.32 -11.96
CA LEU A 359 -20.74 -22.73 -10.73
C LEU A 359 -21.30 -23.81 -9.77
N GLU A 360 -21.80 -24.92 -10.31
CA GLU A 360 -22.28 -26.04 -9.51
C GLU A 360 -21.14 -26.72 -8.74
N ASP A 361 -19.95 -26.83 -9.33
CA ASP A 361 -18.77 -27.35 -8.63
C ASP A 361 -18.40 -26.47 -7.42
N VAL A 362 -18.47 -25.14 -7.57
CA VAL A 362 -18.25 -24.20 -6.46
C VAL A 362 -19.32 -24.36 -5.40
N GLN A 363 -20.59 -24.45 -5.80
CA GLN A 363 -21.70 -24.60 -4.86
C GLN A 363 -21.61 -25.92 -4.09
N GLN A 364 -21.23 -27.02 -4.76
CA GLN A 364 -20.99 -28.30 -4.11
C GLN A 364 -19.81 -28.21 -3.13
N ALA A 365 -18.71 -27.56 -3.50
CA ALA A 365 -17.58 -27.34 -2.61
C ALA A 365 -17.96 -26.46 -1.40
N TYR A 366 -18.75 -25.41 -1.61
CA TYR A 366 -19.27 -24.52 -0.57
C TYR A 366 -20.20 -25.28 0.41
N LEU A 367 -21.09 -26.12 -0.11
CA LEU A 367 -22.02 -26.93 0.68
C LEU A 367 -21.32 -28.06 1.44
N ALA A 368 -20.20 -28.59 0.92
CA ALA A 368 -19.39 -29.60 1.59
C ALA A 368 -18.71 -29.06 2.86
N ILE A 369 -18.58 -27.73 2.99
CA ILE A 369 -18.08 -27.10 4.20
C ILE A 369 -19.19 -27.06 5.27
N PRO A 370 -18.92 -27.49 6.51
CA PRO A 370 -19.89 -27.40 7.61
C PRO A 370 -20.38 -25.97 7.81
N SER A 371 -21.68 -25.79 8.08
CA SER A 371 -22.33 -24.47 8.09
C SER A 371 -21.69 -23.46 9.07
N ASN A 372 -21.23 -23.91 10.24
CA ASN A 372 -20.56 -23.09 11.24
C ASN A 372 -19.13 -22.67 10.87
N LYS A 373 -18.64 -23.19 9.76
CA LYS A 373 -17.25 -23.13 9.29
C LYS A 373 -17.17 -22.56 7.87
N ARG A 374 -18.32 -22.34 7.26
CA ARG A 374 -18.46 -21.88 5.89
C ARG A 374 -18.00 -20.42 5.77
N PRO A 375 -17.47 -20.00 4.61
CA PRO A 375 -17.44 -18.59 4.26
C PRO A 375 -18.83 -17.97 4.41
N ASN A 376 -18.87 -16.67 4.64
CA ASN A 376 -20.11 -15.92 4.86
C ASN A 376 -21.00 -15.96 3.62
N ASP A 377 -20.40 -15.79 2.44
CA ASP A 377 -21.08 -15.96 1.16
C ASP A 377 -20.08 -16.22 0.02
N PHE A 378 -20.58 -16.49 -1.18
CA PHE A 378 -19.80 -16.48 -2.41
C PHE A 378 -20.51 -15.72 -3.54
N TRP A 379 -19.72 -15.04 -4.36
CA TRP A 379 -20.20 -14.19 -5.45
C TRP A 379 -19.67 -14.70 -6.78
N TYR A 380 -20.55 -14.88 -7.76
CA TYR A 380 -20.16 -15.20 -9.13
C TYR A 380 -20.25 -13.96 -10.02
N ILE A 381 -19.13 -13.61 -10.65
CA ILE A 381 -19.00 -12.45 -11.52
C ILE A 381 -18.84 -12.94 -12.96
N PRO A 382 -19.92 -13.11 -13.75
CA PRO A 382 -19.91 -13.85 -15.01
C PRO A 382 -19.11 -13.19 -16.13
N SER A 383 -19.21 -11.86 -16.29
CA SER A 383 -18.51 -11.13 -17.35
C SER A 383 -18.39 -9.65 -17.05
N ARG A 384 -17.41 -8.98 -17.70
CA ARG A 384 -17.12 -7.52 -17.59
C ARG A 384 -18.34 -6.63 -17.78
N ALA A 385 -19.30 -7.03 -18.62
CA ALA A 385 -20.49 -6.25 -18.90
C ALA A 385 -21.50 -6.20 -17.73
N ALA A 386 -21.54 -7.24 -16.89
CA ALA A 386 -22.43 -7.30 -15.72
C ALA A 386 -21.79 -6.72 -14.44
N PHE A 387 -20.57 -6.16 -14.54
CA PHE A 387 -19.71 -5.84 -13.41
C PHE A 387 -20.37 -4.95 -12.35
N GLN A 388 -21.03 -3.87 -12.75
CA GLN A 388 -21.48 -2.85 -11.80
C GLN A 388 -22.41 -3.39 -10.70
N THR A 389 -23.48 -4.10 -11.08
CA THR A 389 -24.49 -4.56 -10.12
C THR A 389 -23.96 -5.57 -9.09
N TRP A 390 -22.97 -6.38 -9.47
CA TRP A 390 -22.37 -7.37 -8.57
C TRP A 390 -21.39 -6.71 -7.61
N TYR A 391 -20.55 -5.80 -8.09
CA TYR A 391 -19.65 -5.04 -7.22
C TYR A 391 -20.41 -4.13 -6.25
N GLU A 392 -21.56 -3.57 -6.66
CA GLU A 392 -22.46 -2.85 -5.75
C GLU A 392 -22.89 -3.72 -4.57
N LYS A 393 -23.35 -4.95 -4.84
CA LYS A 393 -23.74 -5.91 -3.79
C LYS A 393 -22.55 -6.35 -2.93
N ILE A 394 -21.44 -6.70 -3.56
CA ILE A 394 -20.20 -7.08 -2.84
C ILE A 394 -19.77 -5.95 -1.90
N GLY A 395 -19.83 -4.70 -2.35
CA GLY A 395 -19.50 -3.54 -1.52
C GLY A 395 -20.41 -3.41 -0.31
N GLN A 396 -21.73 -3.54 -0.50
CA GLN A 396 -22.71 -3.50 0.60
C GLN A 396 -22.45 -4.59 1.65
N GLU A 397 -22.11 -5.80 1.21
CA GLU A 397 -21.84 -6.94 2.07
C GLU A 397 -20.52 -6.79 2.82
N ILE A 398 -19.48 -6.28 2.16
CA ILE A 398 -18.20 -5.91 2.80
C ILE A 398 -18.47 -4.98 3.99
N VAL A 399 -19.23 -3.90 3.76
CA VAL A 399 -19.56 -2.93 4.82
C VAL A 399 -20.37 -3.57 5.93
N THR A 400 -21.42 -4.32 5.58
CA THR A 400 -22.32 -4.96 6.55
C THR A 400 -21.57 -5.91 7.49
N PHE A 401 -20.70 -6.75 6.92
CA PHE A 401 -19.92 -7.70 7.71
C PHE A 401 -18.75 -7.05 8.46
N ALA A 402 -18.12 -6.00 7.91
CA ALA A 402 -17.12 -5.22 8.64
C ALA A 402 -17.72 -4.53 9.87
N GLN A 403 -18.90 -3.90 9.73
CA GLN A 403 -19.64 -3.29 10.84
C GLN A 403 -19.99 -4.31 11.92
N THR A 404 -20.53 -5.46 11.50
CA THR A 404 -20.88 -6.57 12.41
C THR A 404 -19.63 -7.08 13.16
N GLY A 405 -18.51 -7.24 12.45
CA GLY A 405 -17.23 -7.69 13.02
C GLY A 405 -16.66 -6.73 14.06
N ARG A 406 -16.79 -5.41 13.84
CA ARG A 406 -16.37 -4.37 14.81
C ARG A 406 -17.37 -4.13 15.93
N GLN A 407 -18.52 -4.81 15.95
CA GLN A 407 -19.61 -4.56 16.89
C GLN A 407 -20.09 -3.11 16.87
N MET A 408 -19.98 -2.42 15.73
CA MET A 408 -20.51 -1.07 15.61
C MET A 408 -22.03 -1.17 15.57
N LYS A 409 -22.71 -0.54 16.54
CA LYS A 409 -24.16 -0.36 16.48
C LYS A 409 -24.47 0.39 15.18
N THR A 410 -25.33 -0.18 14.35
CA THR A 410 -25.81 0.50 13.15
C THR A 410 -26.45 1.82 13.58
N SER A 411 -26.18 2.90 12.85
CA SER A 411 -26.70 4.24 13.16
C SER A 411 -28.23 4.26 13.30
N THR A 412 -28.92 3.30 12.68
CA THR A 412 -30.36 3.06 12.82
C THR A 412 -30.76 2.72 14.26
N GLU A 413 -30.01 1.86 14.97
CA GLU A 413 -30.27 1.54 16.38
C GLU A 413 -30.06 2.76 17.28
N LEU A 414 -29.09 3.62 16.96
CA LEU A 414 -28.84 4.87 17.69
C LEU A 414 -29.95 5.92 17.48
N GLN A 415 -30.60 5.93 16.31
CA GLN A 415 -31.72 6.82 16.04
C GLN A 415 -33.00 6.36 16.75
N GLU A 416 -33.25 5.05 16.82
CA GLU A 416 -34.41 4.51 17.53
C GLU A 416 -34.32 4.77 19.05
N THR A 417 -33.14 4.60 19.67
CA THR A 417 -32.97 4.91 21.10
C THR A 417 -33.17 6.40 21.42
N ASN A 418 -32.74 7.30 20.54
CA ASN A 418 -32.93 8.73 20.74
C ASN A 418 -34.40 9.16 20.54
N SER A 419 -35.18 8.42 19.74
CA SER A 419 -36.60 8.70 19.53
C SER A 419 -37.49 8.22 20.69
N GLU A 420 -37.10 7.16 21.39
CA GLU A 420 -37.78 6.70 22.61
C GLU A 420 -37.48 7.62 23.81
N GLU A 421 -36.24 8.09 23.97
CA GLU A 421 -35.90 9.05 25.04
C GLU A 421 -36.55 10.43 24.85
N GLN A 422 -36.87 10.83 23.61
CA GLN A 422 -37.59 12.10 23.35
C GLN A 422 -39.11 12.03 23.60
N GLN A 423 -39.71 10.84 23.71
CA GLN A 423 -41.14 10.73 24.04
C GLN A 423 -41.42 10.87 25.55
N ASP A 424 -40.45 10.55 26.41
CA ASP A 424 -40.65 10.58 27.88
C ASP A 424 -40.48 11.97 28.52
N VAL A 425 -39.95 12.97 27.80
CA VAL A 425 -39.77 14.34 28.33
C VAL A 425 -40.99 15.24 28.08
N SER A 426 -41.99 14.79 27.32
CA SER A 426 -43.16 15.61 26.96
C SER A 426 -44.33 15.58 27.96
N CYS A 427 -44.22 14.85 29.08
CA CYS A 427 -45.33 14.65 30.02
C CYS A 427 -45.10 15.19 31.45
N MET A 428 -44.28 16.23 31.63
CA MET A 428 -44.03 16.82 32.97
C MET A 428 -44.58 18.23 33.24
N ASP A 429 -45.29 18.87 32.29
CA ASP A 429 -45.82 20.23 32.46
C ASP A 429 -47.35 20.33 32.65
N CYS A 430 -48.04 19.27 33.07
CA CYS A 430 -49.52 19.28 33.23
C CYS A 430 -50.04 19.01 34.66
N LEU A 431 -49.30 19.37 35.71
CA LEU A 431 -49.80 19.31 37.09
C LEU A 431 -49.45 20.58 37.87
N CYS A 432 -50.12 21.68 37.54
CA CYS A 432 -50.34 22.84 38.41
C CYS A 432 -51.54 23.63 37.87
N LEU A 433 -52.77 23.23 38.20
CA LEU A 433 -53.95 24.10 38.31
C LEU A 433 -55.10 23.40 39.04
#